data_AF-A0A7L5AMM4-F1
#
_entry.id   AF-A0A7L5AMM4-F1
#
_cell.length_a   1.000
_cell.length_b   1.000
_cell.length_c   1.000
_cell.angle_alpha   90.00
_cell.angle_beta   90.00
_cell.angle_gamma   90.00
#
_symmetry.space_group_name_H-M   'P 1'
#
loop_
_entity.id
_entity.type
_entity.pdbx_description
1 polymer ?
#
loop_
_entity_poly.entity_id
_entity_poly.type
_entity_poly.pdbx_seq_one_letter_code
_entity_poly.pdbx_strand_id
1 'polypeptide(L)'
;MAVLRGGSKVLAMIAVVFAFTASIAAVVPNAQAYETTAIGGQAEQGDVQAMAPVDGEVPGPAVARDGYTVTAAPPPPPPPPPPPPRVVSTFASPMKMSLTPSSSSASLQWPVPAGTPMSSAYGPRSCGGCSSFHQGVDLNAGAGTPIWSMAAGVVLPPLGSGYSSYGVHVRIQSVVNGEMVETLYAHMQSGSVQVATGQTVAPGQVIGAMGCTGSCSGTHLHFEIQPGGGAAVDPVSWMRARLG
;
A
#
# COMPACT_ATOMS: atom_id res chain seq x y z
N MET A 1 63.81 -57.59 13.62
CA MET A 1 63.88 -57.93 12.18
C MET A 1 62.67 -57.28 11.51
N ALA A 2 62.91 -56.37 10.55
CA ALA A 2 61.99 -55.70 9.59
C ALA A 2 60.75 -54.97 10.18
N VAL A 3 60.57 -53.64 10.19
CA VAL A 3 60.81 -52.54 9.23
C VAL A 3 59.84 -52.51 8.02
N LEU A 4 58.98 -51.48 8.05
CA LEU A 4 58.46 -50.60 6.98
C LEU A 4 57.07 -50.80 6.33
N ARG A 5 56.48 -49.59 6.14
CA ARG A 5 55.42 -49.10 5.22
C ARG A 5 54.00 -49.20 5.78
N GLY A 6 53.23 -48.11 5.96
CA GLY A 6 53.30 -46.78 5.34
C GLY A 6 51.94 -46.52 4.69
N GLY A 7 51.20 -45.52 5.17
CA GLY A 7 49.91 -45.14 4.57
C GLY A 7 49.04 -44.27 5.48
N SER A 8 49.45 -43.01 5.67
CA SER A 8 48.56 -41.97 6.19
C SER A 8 47.37 -41.82 5.24
N LYS A 9 46.17 -42.20 5.68
CA LYS A 9 44.93 -41.84 5.00
C LYS A 9 44.61 -40.39 5.37
N VAL A 10 45.06 -39.47 4.51
CA VAL A 10 44.67 -38.06 4.52
C VAL A 10 43.18 -37.99 4.20
N LEU A 11 42.37 -37.56 5.17
CA LEU A 11 40.95 -37.25 4.96
C LEU A 11 40.91 -35.90 4.22
N ALA A 12 40.71 -35.94 2.91
CA ALA A 12 40.56 -34.75 2.09
C ALA A 12 39.23 -34.05 2.42
N MET A 13 39.31 -32.84 2.98
CA MET A 13 38.20 -31.89 3.02
C MET A 13 37.87 -31.47 1.58
N ILE A 14 36.67 -31.81 1.10
CA ILE A 14 36.13 -31.22 -0.12
C ILE A 14 35.43 -29.92 0.29
N ALA A 15 36.20 -28.82 0.31
CA ALA A 15 35.64 -27.48 0.32
C ALA A 15 35.13 -27.17 -1.09
N VAL A 16 33.82 -27.24 -1.30
CA VAL A 16 33.19 -26.77 -2.53
C VAL A 16 33.17 -25.24 -2.49
N VAL A 17 34.19 -24.61 -3.07
CA VAL A 17 34.25 -23.17 -3.29
C VAL A 17 33.44 -22.85 -4.56
N PHE A 18 32.18 -22.46 -4.39
CA PHE A 18 31.43 -21.80 -5.48
C PHE A 18 31.92 -20.35 -5.59
N ALA A 19 32.84 -20.10 -6.51
CA ALA A 19 33.19 -18.75 -6.93
C ALA A 19 32.07 -18.22 -7.85
N PHE A 20 31.08 -17.52 -7.28
CA PHE A 20 30.18 -16.68 -8.06
C PHE A 20 30.93 -15.38 -8.40
N THR A 21 31.48 -15.31 -9.61
CA THR A 21 31.89 -14.02 -10.19
C THR A 21 30.64 -13.26 -10.60
N ALA A 22 30.16 -12.35 -9.75
CA ALA A 22 29.17 -11.36 -10.15
C ALA A 22 29.87 -10.28 -10.97
N SER A 23 29.75 -10.36 -12.29
CA SER A 23 30.06 -9.25 -13.18
C SER A 23 29.01 -8.16 -12.98
N ILE A 24 29.36 -7.09 -12.27
CA ILE A 24 28.60 -5.85 -12.23
C ILE A 24 28.84 -5.11 -13.55
N ALA A 25 27.91 -5.25 -14.49
CA ALA A 25 27.82 -4.33 -15.62
C ALA A 25 27.26 -3.00 -15.11
N ALA A 26 28.11 -1.99 -15.00
CA ALA A 26 27.67 -0.61 -14.79
C ALA A 26 26.92 -0.15 -16.05
N VAL A 27 25.59 -0.04 -15.97
CA VAL A 27 24.80 0.64 -17.00
C VAL A 27 24.98 2.14 -16.78
N VAL A 28 25.84 2.74 -17.60
CA VAL A 28 25.85 4.19 -17.81
C VAL A 28 24.56 4.53 -18.56
N PRO A 29 23.71 5.46 -18.08
CA PRO A 29 22.61 5.94 -18.90
C PRO A 29 23.20 6.66 -20.12
N ASN A 30 22.96 6.11 -21.31
CA ASN A 30 23.19 6.86 -22.52
C ASN A 30 22.15 7.99 -22.59
N ALA A 31 22.62 9.22 -22.75
CA ALA A 31 21.78 10.31 -23.19
C ALA A 31 21.77 10.24 -24.72
N GLN A 32 20.88 9.41 -25.28
CA GLN A 32 20.58 9.48 -26.70
C GLN A 32 19.61 10.64 -26.91
N ALA A 33 20.06 11.65 -27.66
CA ALA A 33 19.22 12.74 -28.13
C ALA A 33 18.01 12.15 -28.88
N TYR A 34 16.81 12.60 -28.54
CA TYR A 34 15.63 12.38 -29.38
C TYR A 34 15.77 13.26 -30.62
N GLU A 35 16.05 12.63 -31.75
CA GLU A 35 15.97 13.26 -33.06
C GLU A 35 14.53 13.16 -33.55
N THR A 36 13.84 14.30 -33.69
CA THR A 36 12.50 14.36 -34.26
C THR A 36 12.56 13.93 -35.73
N THR A 37 12.10 12.71 -36.01
CA THR A 37 11.84 12.27 -37.39
C THR A 37 10.60 13.00 -37.91
N ALA A 38 10.81 13.93 -38.84
CA ALA A 38 9.75 14.52 -39.64
C ALA A 38 9.16 13.44 -40.55
N ILE A 39 7.87 13.15 -40.40
CA ILE A 39 7.10 12.38 -41.38
C ILE A 39 6.85 13.28 -42.58
N GLY A 40 7.62 13.06 -43.65
CA GLY A 40 7.36 13.62 -44.97
C GLY A 40 6.19 12.88 -45.63
N GLY A 41 5.00 13.46 -45.55
CA GLY A 41 3.88 13.13 -46.44
C GLY A 41 4.01 13.93 -47.72
N GLN A 42 4.13 13.26 -48.87
CA GLN A 42 4.02 13.89 -50.18
C GLN A 42 2.55 14.22 -50.44
N ALA A 43 2.25 15.49 -50.72
CA ALA A 43 1.01 15.92 -51.35
C ALA A 43 1.36 16.74 -52.59
N GLU A 44 0.69 16.40 -53.69
CA GLU A 44 0.97 16.86 -55.04
C GLU A 44 0.84 18.37 -55.26
N GLN A 45 1.63 18.85 -56.23
CA GLN A 45 1.65 20.21 -56.74
C GLN A 45 0.44 20.45 -57.66
N GLY A 46 -0.65 20.98 -57.09
CA GLY A 46 -1.81 21.50 -57.81
C GLY A 46 -1.78 23.03 -57.90
N ASP A 47 -2.06 23.55 -59.09
CA ASP A 47 -2.03 24.96 -59.48
C ASP A 47 -2.94 25.84 -58.61
N VAL A 48 -2.38 26.86 -57.95
CA VAL A 48 -3.15 27.84 -57.15
C VAL A 48 -3.46 29.08 -57.99
N GLN A 49 -4.65 29.09 -58.60
CA GLN A 49 -5.25 30.30 -59.16
C GLN A 49 -5.53 31.31 -58.04
N ALA A 50 -4.85 32.46 -58.09
CA ALA A 50 -5.10 33.58 -57.19
C ALA A 50 -6.41 34.29 -57.59
N MET A 51 -7.40 34.30 -56.69
CA MET A 51 -8.55 35.20 -56.77
C MET A 51 -8.40 36.29 -55.70
N ALA A 52 -8.34 37.55 -56.14
CA ALA A 52 -8.29 38.72 -55.28
C ALA A 52 -9.64 38.94 -54.55
N PRO A 53 -9.64 39.47 -53.32
CA PRO A 53 -10.88 39.77 -52.62
C PRO A 53 -11.60 40.94 -53.30
N VAL A 54 -12.89 40.75 -53.58
CA VAL A 54 -13.81 41.80 -54.01
C VAL A 54 -14.42 42.39 -52.74
N ASP A 55 -14.17 43.68 -52.50
CA ASP A 55 -14.84 44.45 -51.44
C ASP A 55 -16.33 44.59 -51.80
N GLY A 56 -17.17 43.79 -51.17
CA GLY A 56 -18.63 43.83 -51.30
C GLY A 56 -19.30 43.54 -49.97
N GLU A 57 -19.86 44.58 -49.35
CA GLU A 57 -20.66 44.51 -48.13
C GLU A 57 -21.91 43.64 -48.35
N VAL A 58 -21.99 42.49 -47.68
CA VAL A 58 -23.22 41.67 -47.64
C VAL A 58 -23.95 42.00 -46.33
N PRO A 59 -25.17 42.58 -46.37
CA PRO A 59 -25.93 42.85 -45.17
C PRO A 59 -26.50 41.53 -44.61
N GLY A 60 -25.84 40.97 -43.59
CA GLY A 60 -26.39 39.90 -42.78
C GLY A 60 -27.45 40.43 -41.80
N PRO A 61 -28.48 39.65 -41.45
CA PRO A 61 -29.51 40.10 -40.51
C PRO A 61 -28.89 40.39 -39.14
N ALA A 62 -29.16 41.58 -38.60
CA ALA A 62 -28.78 41.96 -37.25
C ALA A 62 -29.49 41.04 -36.25
N VAL A 63 -28.75 40.10 -35.67
CA VAL A 63 -29.23 39.31 -34.53
C VAL A 63 -29.15 40.20 -33.29
N ALA A 64 -30.31 40.59 -32.76
CA ALA A 64 -30.42 41.28 -31.48
C ALA A 64 -29.76 40.41 -30.39
N ARG A 65 -28.67 40.91 -29.81
CA ARG A 65 -28.00 40.30 -28.65
C ARG A 65 -28.68 40.85 -27.41
N ASP A 66 -29.55 40.04 -26.81
CA ASP A 66 -30.19 40.37 -25.53
C ASP A 66 -29.12 40.67 -24.47
N GLY A 67 -29.30 41.79 -23.78
CA GLY A 67 -28.35 42.33 -22.81
C GLY A 67 -28.17 41.41 -21.61
N TYR A 68 -27.03 40.72 -21.56
CA TYR A 68 -26.50 40.18 -20.31
C TYR A 68 -25.72 41.28 -19.59
N THR A 69 -26.29 41.79 -18.49
CA THR A 69 -25.52 42.56 -17.51
C THR A 69 -24.65 41.58 -16.72
N VAL A 70 -23.34 41.74 -16.81
CA VAL A 70 -22.40 41.04 -15.93
C VAL A 70 -22.52 41.68 -14.56
N THR A 71 -23.27 41.04 -13.66
CA THR A 71 -23.15 41.35 -12.23
C THR A 71 -21.80 40.81 -11.80
N ALA A 72 -20.88 41.68 -11.39
CA ALA A 72 -19.58 41.29 -10.89
C ALA A 72 -19.74 40.23 -9.78
N ALA A 73 -19.00 39.13 -9.89
CA ALA A 73 -18.98 38.11 -8.86
C ALA A 73 -18.54 38.74 -7.53
N PRO A 74 -19.20 38.41 -6.40
CA PRO A 74 -18.74 38.87 -5.09
C PRO A 74 -17.30 38.39 -4.85
N PRO A 75 -16.46 39.21 -4.17
CA PRO A 75 -15.07 38.87 -3.94
C PRO A 75 -14.97 37.55 -3.16
N PRO A 76 -13.95 36.71 -3.45
CA PRO A 76 -13.76 35.45 -2.76
C PRO A 76 -13.59 35.70 -1.25
N PRO A 77 -14.07 34.77 -0.40
CA PRO A 77 -13.86 34.86 1.03
C PRO A 77 -12.36 34.88 1.36
N PRO A 78 -11.95 35.55 2.45
CA PRO A 78 -10.56 35.57 2.87
C PRO A 78 -10.06 34.14 3.13
N PRO A 79 -8.77 33.86 2.86
CA PRO A 79 -8.19 32.55 3.13
C PRO A 79 -8.29 32.22 4.63
N PRO A 80 -8.47 30.94 5.00
CA PRO A 80 -8.51 30.53 6.39
C PRO A 80 -7.19 30.88 7.09
N PRO A 81 -7.22 31.15 8.41
CA PRO A 81 -6.02 31.43 9.17
C PRO A 81 -5.04 30.25 9.09
N PRO A 82 -3.72 30.53 9.11
CA PRO A 82 -2.72 29.48 9.09
C PRO A 82 -2.92 28.53 10.29
N PRO A 83 -2.69 27.22 10.11
CA PRO A 83 -2.76 26.28 11.23
C PRO A 83 -1.75 26.71 12.31
N PRO A 84 -2.06 26.45 13.60
CA PRO A 84 -1.11 26.74 14.67
C PRO A 84 0.22 26.01 14.39
N PRO A 85 1.35 26.57 14.84
CA PRO A 85 2.64 25.92 14.68
C PRO A 85 2.55 24.51 15.27
N ARG A 86 2.80 23.49 14.43
CA ARG A 86 3.02 22.13 14.91
C ARG A 86 4.20 22.18 15.86
N VAL A 87 3.95 21.94 17.14
CA VAL A 87 5.01 21.69 18.10
C VAL A 87 5.66 20.38 17.66
N VAL A 88 6.77 20.49 16.93
CA VAL A 88 7.70 19.38 16.75
C VAL A 88 8.17 19.01 18.15
N SER A 89 7.59 17.92 18.65
CA SER A 89 7.95 17.36 19.94
C SER A 89 9.32 16.70 19.77
N THR A 90 10.37 17.50 19.94
CA THR A 90 11.75 17.01 20.03
C THR A 90 11.93 16.36 21.40
N PHE A 91 11.36 15.17 21.60
CA PHE A 91 11.78 14.30 22.69
C PHE A 91 13.00 13.50 22.22
N ALA A 92 14.15 14.17 22.25
CA ALA A 92 15.42 13.48 22.46
C ALA A 92 15.43 13.00 23.91
N SER A 93 14.95 11.78 24.16
CA SER A 93 15.23 11.04 25.39
C SER A 93 16.09 9.83 25.05
N PRO A 94 17.17 9.56 25.80
CA PRO A 94 17.89 8.31 25.65
C PRO A 94 16.92 7.18 26.03
N MET A 95 16.61 6.29 25.09
CA MET A 95 15.92 5.04 25.37
C MET A 95 16.73 4.28 26.43
N LYS A 96 16.28 4.33 27.69
CA LYS A 96 16.51 3.21 28.60
C LYS A 96 15.58 2.10 28.14
N MET A 97 16.16 1.10 27.47
CA MET A 97 15.50 -0.18 27.20
C MET A 97 15.22 -0.85 28.56
N SER A 98 14.11 -0.50 29.19
CA SER A 98 13.64 -1.20 30.38
C SER A 98 13.06 -2.53 29.90
N LEU A 99 13.88 -3.59 29.98
CA LEU A 99 13.50 -4.98 29.74
C LEU A 99 12.60 -5.52 30.87
N THR A 100 11.61 -4.74 31.27
CA THR A 100 10.55 -5.19 32.16
C THR A 100 9.45 -5.77 31.29
N PRO A 101 9.14 -7.08 31.39
CA PRO A 101 7.99 -7.64 30.70
C PRO A 101 6.75 -7.01 31.36
N SER A 102 6.20 -5.99 30.72
CA SER A 102 4.84 -5.55 31.04
C SER A 102 3.93 -6.67 30.56
N SER A 103 3.69 -7.64 31.43
CA SER A 103 2.56 -8.57 31.34
C SER A 103 1.26 -7.81 31.60
N SER A 104 1.04 -6.75 30.83
CA SER A 104 -0.30 -6.26 30.54
C SER A 104 -0.90 -7.31 29.62
N SER A 105 -1.88 -8.07 30.10
CA SER A 105 -2.80 -8.81 29.23
C SER A 105 -3.19 -7.86 28.11
N ALA A 106 -2.63 -8.06 26.91
CA ALA A 106 -2.84 -7.12 25.83
C ALA A 106 -4.35 -7.08 25.59
N SER A 107 -4.98 -5.92 25.77
CA SER A 107 -6.39 -5.78 25.42
C SER A 107 -6.49 -6.13 23.93
N LEU A 108 -7.26 -7.18 23.66
CA LEU A 108 -7.42 -7.78 22.35
C LEU A 108 -8.85 -7.55 21.90
N GLN A 109 -9.04 -7.17 20.64
CA GLN A 109 -10.38 -6.98 20.09
C GLN A 109 -10.41 -7.24 18.59
N TRP A 110 -11.62 -7.45 18.06
CA TRP A 110 -11.83 -7.45 16.62
C TRP A 110 -11.56 -6.06 16.03
N PRO A 111 -11.03 -5.96 14.80
CA PRO A 111 -10.67 -4.69 14.18
C PRO A 111 -11.86 -3.96 13.53
N VAL A 112 -13.08 -4.41 13.82
CA VAL A 112 -14.35 -3.92 13.28
C VAL A 112 -15.42 -3.94 14.37
N PRO A 113 -16.53 -3.20 14.21
CA PRO A 113 -17.65 -3.24 15.16
C PRO A 113 -18.16 -4.67 15.42
N ALA A 114 -18.60 -4.93 16.65
CA ALA A 114 -19.21 -6.20 17.00
C ALA A 114 -20.44 -6.49 16.13
N GLY A 115 -20.62 -7.76 15.73
CA GLY A 115 -21.71 -8.17 14.85
C GLY A 115 -21.46 -7.91 13.36
N THR A 116 -20.29 -7.40 12.97
CA THR A 116 -19.90 -7.27 11.56
C THR A 116 -20.00 -8.62 10.84
N PRO A 117 -20.77 -8.72 9.74
CA PRO A 117 -20.85 -9.93 8.93
C PRO A 117 -19.50 -10.34 8.34
N MET A 118 -19.27 -11.66 8.31
CA MET A 118 -18.14 -12.26 7.59
C MET A 118 -18.61 -12.71 6.21
N SER A 119 -17.99 -12.16 5.16
CA SER A 119 -18.31 -12.52 3.76
C SER A 119 -17.48 -13.70 3.26
N SER A 120 -16.30 -13.94 3.82
CA SER A 120 -15.45 -15.09 3.47
C SER A 120 -14.59 -15.52 4.66
N ALA A 121 -14.57 -16.83 4.92
CA ALA A 121 -13.76 -17.43 5.98
C ALA A 121 -12.33 -17.74 5.50
N TYR A 122 -11.43 -17.97 6.45
CA TYR A 122 -10.08 -18.50 6.19
C TYR A 122 -10.16 -19.92 5.60
N GLY A 123 -9.20 -20.27 4.75
CA GLY A 123 -9.04 -21.64 4.24
C GLY A 123 -9.26 -21.81 2.74
N PRO A 124 -9.40 -23.06 2.26
CA PRO A 124 -9.53 -23.37 0.83
C PRO A 124 -10.74 -22.69 0.18
N ARG A 125 -10.57 -22.20 -1.05
CA ARG A 125 -11.62 -21.55 -1.84
C ARG A 125 -11.64 -22.06 -3.28
N SER A 126 -12.84 -22.15 -3.84
CA SER A 126 -13.05 -22.42 -5.26
C SER A 126 -13.98 -21.35 -5.83
N CYS A 127 -13.39 -20.21 -6.20
CA CYS A 127 -14.09 -19.15 -6.92
C CYS A 127 -13.21 -18.56 -8.03
N GLY A 128 -13.85 -18.12 -9.12
CA GLY A 128 -13.16 -17.53 -10.27
C GLY A 128 -12.56 -16.17 -9.89
N GLY A 129 -11.24 -16.02 -10.08
CA GLY A 129 -10.51 -14.79 -9.77
C GLY A 129 -10.06 -14.63 -8.31
N CYS A 130 -10.39 -15.59 -7.44
CA CYS A 130 -9.93 -15.62 -6.06
C CYS A 130 -8.62 -16.42 -5.91
N SER A 131 -7.91 -16.22 -4.80
CA SER A 131 -6.88 -17.17 -4.39
C SER A 131 -7.48 -18.54 -4.04
N SER A 132 -6.74 -19.62 -4.32
CA SER A 132 -7.14 -21.00 -3.98
C SER A 132 -7.19 -21.25 -2.47
N PHE A 133 -6.49 -20.44 -1.70
CA PHE A 133 -6.50 -20.46 -0.24
C PHE A 133 -6.60 -19.04 0.30
N HIS A 134 -7.55 -18.81 1.19
CA HIS A 134 -7.74 -17.55 1.88
C HIS A 134 -6.86 -17.49 3.13
N GLN A 135 -5.93 -16.54 3.17
CA GLN A 135 -4.99 -16.37 4.28
C GLN A 135 -5.57 -15.58 5.47
N GLY A 136 -6.81 -15.11 5.35
CA GLY A 136 -7.47 -14.31 6.37
C GLY A 136 -8.98 -14.50 6.38
N VAL A 137 -9.69 -13.53 6.92
CA VAL A 137 -11.14 -13.42 6.86
C VAL A 137 -11.53 -12.11 6.19
N ASP A 138 -12.66 -12.12 5.50
CA ASP A 138 -13.24 -10.92 4.91
C ASP A 138 -14.44 -10.49 5.75
N LEU A 139 -14.36 -9.30 6.33
CA LEU A 139 -15.36 -8.71 7.23
C LEU A 139 -15.98 -7.49 6.55
N ASN A 140 -17.30 -7.44 6.45
CA ASN A 140 -17.99 -6.36 5.74
C ASN A 140 -18.88 -5.55 6.68
N ALA A 141 -18.41 -4.36 7.05
CA ALA A 141 -19.16 -3.39 7.84
C ALA A 141 -19.57 -2.15 7.02
N GLY A 142 -19.47 -2.21 5.69
CA GLY A 142 -19.70 -1.08 4.79
C GLY A 142 -18.48 -0.18 4.55
N ALA A 143 -18.53 0.58 3.46
CA ALA A 143 -17.46 1.48 3.06
C ALA A 143 -17.31 2.67 4.02
N GLY A 144 -16.07 3.07 4.28
CA GLY A 144 -15.75 4.16 5.20
C GLY A 144 -15.78 3.75 6.68
N THR A 145 -16.24 2.54 7.01
CA THR A 145 -16.27 2.08 8.40
C THR A 145 -14.85 2.06 8.99
N PRO A 146 -14.64 2.65 10.18
CA PRO A 146 -13.33 2.68 10.82
C PRO A 146 -12.79 1.26 11.05
N ILE A 147 -11.53 1.06 10.70
CA ILE A 147 -10.76 -0.14 11.03
C ILE A 147 -9.91 0.17 12.25
N TRP A 148 -9.94 -0.72 13.24
CA TRP A 148 -9.20 -0.58 14.48
C TRP A 148 -8.00 -1.52 14.55
N SER A 149 -6.96 -1.11 15.30
CA SER A 149 -5.90 -2.04 15.68
C SER A 149 -6.46 -3.14 16.59
N MET A 150 -6.12 -4.40 16.29
CA MET A 150 -6.50 -5.57 17.08
C MET A 150 -5.91 -5.54 18.49
N ALA A 151 -4.65 -5.09 18.61
CA ALA A 151 -3.88 -5.06 19.85
C ALA A 151 -2.92 -3.86 19.87
N ALA A 152 -2.22 -3.69 20.99
CA ALA A 152 -1.15 -2.72 21.11
C ALA A 152 0.05 -3.20 20.30
N GLY A 153 0.68 -2.32 19.53
CA GLY A 153 1.76 -2.74 18.65
C GLY A 153 2.48 -1.60 17.96
N VAL A 154 3.34 -1.96 17.01
CA VAL A 154 4.11 -1.05 16.17
C VAL A 154 3.73 -1.29 14.71
N VAL A 155 3.46 -0.21 13.98
CA VAL A 155 3.13 -0.27 12.55
C VAL A 155 4.39 -0.63 11.76
N LEU A 156 4.29 -1.68 10.94
CA LEU A 156 5.36 -2.14 10.06
C LEU A 156 5.33 -1.40 8.71
N PRO A 157 6.44 -1.40 7.96
CA PRO A 157 6.42 -0.97 6.57
C PRO A 157 5.36 -1.76 5.76
N PRO A 158 4.69 -1.11 4.80
CA PRO A 158 3.79 -1.82 3.90
C PRO A 158 4.56 -2.87 3.09
N LEU A 159 3.86 -3.90 2.66
CA LEU A 159 4.39 -4.90 1.74
C LEU A 159 4.72 -4.25 0.39
N GLY A 160 5.78 -4.76 -0.25
CA GLY A 160 6.26 -4.26 -1.53
C GLY A 160 5.35 -4.58 -2.71
N SER A 161 5.78 -4.20 -3.91
CA SER A 161 5.00 -4.30 -5.17
C SER A 161 4.48 -5.70 -5.52
N GLY A 162 5.14 -6.77 -5.03
CA GLY A 162 4.69 -8.15 -5.20
C GLY A 162 3.37 -8.49 -4.49
N TYR A 163 2.86 -7.60 -3.66
CA TYR A 163 1.66 -7.79 -2.83
C TYR A 163 0.52 -6.82 -3.18
N SER A 164 0.48 -6.40 -4.45
CA SER A 164 -0.51 -5.43 -4.95
C SER A 164 -1.96 -5.88 -4.78
N SER A 165 -2.22 -7.19 -4.66
CA SER A 165 -3.56 -7.74 -4.42
C SER A 165 -4.18 -7.23 -3.13
N TYR A 166 -3.40 -6.96 -2.07
CA TYR A 166 -3.93 -6.39 -0.83
C TYR A 166 -4.37 -4.93 -0.95
N GLY A 167 -3.94 -4.23 -2.00
CA GLY A 167 -4.22 -2.81 -2.18
C GLY A 167 -3.61 -1.97 -1.05
N VAL A 168 -4.35 -0.96 -0.61
CA VAL A 168 -3.97 -0.14 0.55
C VAL A 168 -4.13 -0.97 1.80
N HIS A 169 -3.05 -1.10 2.56
CA HIS A 169 -3.03 -1.95 3.73
C HIS A 169 -2.13 -1.41 4.83
N VAL A 170 -2.39 -1.85 6.05
CA VAL A 170 -1.57 -1.59 7.24
C VAL A 170 -1.12 -2.93 7.81
N ARG A 171 0.09 -2.97 8.36
CA ARG A 171 0.62 -4.11 9.10
C ARG A 171 1.04 -3.67 10.49
N ILE A 172 0.73 -4.49 11.50
CA ILE A 172 1.03 -4.15 12.89
C ILE A 172 1.63 -5.38 13.56
N GLN A 173 2.84 -5.21 14.09
CA GLN A 173 3.47 -6.19 14.97
C GLN A 173 3.06 -5.91 16.41
N SER A 174 2.52 -6.91 17.08
CA SER A 174 2.04 -6.85 18.45
C SER A 174 2.65 -7.98 19.28
N VAL A 175 2.57 -7.87 20.60
CA VAL A 175 2.83 -8.98 21.51
C VAL A 175 1.52 -9.34 22.20
N VAL A 176 1.01 -10.55 21.97
CA VAL A 176 -0.24 -11.05 22.56
C VAL A 176 0.10 -12.29 23.39
N ASN A 177 -0.21 -12.24 24.69
CA ASN A 177 0.11 -13.31 25.64
C ASN A 177 1.59 -13.76 25.62
N GLY A 178 2.51 -12.80 25.41
CA GLY A 178 3.95 -13.08 25.36
C GLY A 178 4.47 -13.58 24.01
N GLU A 179 3.59 -13.78 23.03
CA GLU A 179 3.97 -14.21 21.68
C GLU A 179 3.93 -13.02 20.70
N MET A 180 4.92 -12.93 19.82
CA MET A 180 4.90 -11.96 18.73
C MET A 180 3.85 -12.37 17.69
N VAL A 181 3.05 -11.42 17.24
CA VAL A 181 2.00 -11.60 16.22
C VAL A 181 2.04 -10.44 15.25
N GLU A 182 2.03 -10.73 13.96
CA GLU A 182 1.75 -9.72 12.95
C GLU A 182 0.31 -9.80 12.49
N THR A 183 -0.30 -8.64 12.26
CA THR A 183 -1.64 -8.53 11.68
C THR A 183 -1.59 -7.69 10.42
N LEU A 184 -2.38 -8.08 9.42
CA LEU A 184 -2.52 -7.36 8.16
C LEU A 184 -3.98 -6.93 7.98
N TYR A 185 -4.16 -5.67 7.63
CA TYR A 185 -5.45 -5.02 7.39
C TYR A 185 -5.45 -4.50 5.96
N ALA A 186 -6.15 -5.17 5.05
CA ALA A 186 -6.07 -4.91 3.61
C ALA A 186 -7.38 -4.43 3.00
N HIS A 187 -7.30 -4.04 1.72
CA HIS A 187 -8.37 -3.44 0.93
C HIS A 187 -8.92 -2.14 1.51
N MET A 188 -8.10 -1.40 2.26
CA MET A 188 -8.50 -0.14 2.87
C MET A 188 -8.82 0.90 1.79
N GLN A 189 -9.61 1.91 2.15
CA GLN A 189 -9.90 3.04 1.26
C GLN A 189 -8.62 3.87 1.01
N SER A 190 -8.38 4.25 -0.25
CA SER A 190 -7.26 5.13 -0.60
C SER A 190 -7.29 6.44 0.16
N GLY A 191 -6.14 6.83 0.72
CA GLY A 191 -5.99 8.05 1.54
C GLY A 191 -6.61 7.97 2.94
N SER A 192 -7.17 6.83 3.35
CA SER A 192 -7.80 6.69 4.67
C SER A 192 -6.85 6.30 5.80
N VAL A 193 -5.63 5.86 5.49
CA VAL A 193 -4.66 5.40 6.49
C VAL A 193 -4.30 6.55 7.44
N GLN A 194 -4.45 6.31 8.75
CA GLN A 194 -4.24 7.31 9.81
C GLN A 194 -2.98 7.08 10.63
N VAL A 195 -2.18 6.07 10.26
CA VAL A 195 -0.96 5.68 10.98
C VAL A 195 0.24 5.61 10.05
N ALA A 196 1.44 5.80 10.61
CA ALA A 196 2.70 5.76 9.88
C ALA A 196 3.59 4.60 10.34
N THR A 197 4.46 4.12 9.46
CA THR A 197 5.50 3.13 9.79
C THR A 197 6.31 3.55 11.03
N GLY A 198 6.50 2.62 11.96
CA GLY A 198 7.20 2.84 13.22
C GLY A 198 6.33 3.47 14.33
N GLN A 199 5.11 3.90 14.03
CA GLN A 199 4.18 4.43 15.03
C GLN A 199 3.71 3.32 15.97
N THR A 200 3.65 3.61 17.27
CA THR A 200 2.97 2.76 18.24
C THR A 200 1.46 3.02 18.21
N VAL A 201 0.68 1.95 18.33
CA VAL A 201 -0.79 2.01 18.35
C VAL A 201 -1.33 1.34 19.60
N ALA A 202 -2.47 1.83 20.08
CA ALA A 202 -3.25 1.18 21.13
C ALA A 202 -4.29 0.21 20.54
N PRO A 203 -4.76 -0.80 21.30
CA PRO A 203 -5.94 -1.58 20.94
C PRO A 203 -7.13 -0.65 20.72
N GLY A 204 -7.91 -0.85 19.66
CA GLY A 204 -9.05 0.04 19.36
C GLY A 204 -8.67 1.33 18.65
N GLN A 205 -7.39 1.66 18.50
CA GLN A 205 -7.00 2.84 17.75
C GLN A 205 -7.42 2.71 16.28
N VAL A 206 -8.07 3.73 15.74
CA VAL A 206 -8.40 3.80 14.31
C VAL A 206 -7.12 3.88 13.49
N ILE A 207 -6.97 2.97 12.53
CA ILE A 207 -5.81 2.90 11.62
C ILE A 207 -6.16 3.30 10.18
N GLY A 208 -7.45 3.34 9.85
CA GLY A 208 -7.99 3.89 8.61
C GLY A 208 -9.43 3.44 8.39
N ALA A 209 -9.86 3.35 7.13
CA ALA A 209 -11.25 3.04 6.80
C ALA A 209 -11.37 1.90 5.79
N MET A 210 -12.43 1.10 5.96
CA MET A 210 -12.78 -0.01 5.08
C MET A 210 -13.10 0.50 3.68
N GLY A 211 -12.59 -0.19 2.66
CA GLY A 211 -12.73 0.22 1.27
C GLY A 211 -12.73 -0.97 0.32
N CYS A 212 -12.26 -0.73 -0.90
CA CYS A 212 -12.05 -1.76 -1.90
C CYS A 212 -10.91 -1.32 -2.81
N THR A 213 -9.69 -1.72 -2.47
CA THR A 213 -8.48 -1.46 -3.26
C THR A 213 -7.71 -2.76 -3.48
N GLY A 214 -6.90 -2.83 -4.54
CA GLY A 214 -6.26 -4.08 -4.95
C GLY A 214 -7.27 -5.07 -5.56
N SER A 215 -7.12 -6.34 -5.25
CA SER A 215 -8.01 -7.41 -5.70
C SER A 215 -9.21 -7.54 -4.75
N CYS A 216 -10.30 -6.83 -5.07
CA CYS A 216 -11.50 -6.78 -4.24
C CYS A 216 -12.76 -6.79 -5.12
N SER A 217 -13.78 -7.56 -4.72
CA SER A 217 -15.06 -7.70 -5.45
C SER A 217 -16.21 -6.85 -4.88
N GLY A 218 -15.95 -6.11 -3.81
CA GLY A 218 -16.91 -5.30 -3.06
C GLY A 218 -16.35 -4.95 -1.68
N THR A 219 -16.83 -3.90 -1.04
CA THR A 219 -16.21 -3.40 0.20
C THR A 219 -16.13 -4.45 1.31
N HIS A 220 -14.92 -4.67 1.83
CA HIS A 220 -14.64 -5.50 3.00
C HIS A 220 -13.27 -5.14 3.58
N LEU A 221 -13.02 -5.57 4.82
CA LEU A 221 -11.69 -5.67 5.40
C LEU A 221 -11.21 -7.11 5.21
N HIS A 222 -10.09 -7.29 4.50
CA HIS A 222 -9.34 -8.54 4.58
C HIS A 222 -8.38 -8.47 5.77
N PHE A 223 -8.57 -9.38 6.72
CA PHE A 223 -7.84 -9.40 7.98
C PHE A 223 -7.09 -10.71 8.17
N GLU A 224 -5.77 -10.64 8.35
CA GLU A 224 -4.92 -11.79 8.65
C GLU A 224 -4.28 -11.70 10.03
N ILE A 225 -4.02 -12.86 10.61
CA ILE A 225 -3.21 -13.04 11.82
C ILE A 225 -2.05 -13.98 11.48
N GLN A 226 -0.82 -13.54 11.73
CA GLN A 226 0.43 -14.22 11.40
C GLN A 226 1.28 -14.38 12.68
N PRO A 227 1.08 -15.46 13.47
CA PRO A 227 1.88 -15.74 14.65
C PRO A 227 3.36 -15.86 14.31
N GLY A 228 4.22 -15.20 15.08
CA GLY A 228 5.66 -15.15 14.82
C GLY A 228 6.06 -14.46 13.51
N GLY A 229 5.13 -13.75 12.84
CA GLY A 229 5.36 -13.15 11.52
C GLY A 229 5.46 -14.19 10.39
N GLY A 230 4.99 -15.42 10.65
CA GLY A 230 5.05 -16.54 9.72
C GLY A 230 3.78 -16.70 8.88
N ALA A 231 3.40 -17.95 8.63
CA ALA A 231 2.19 -18.28 7.89
C ALA A 231 0.93 -17.80 8.63
N ALA A 232 -0.04 -17.30 7.87
CA ALA A 232 -1.31 -16.88 8.42
C ALA A 232 -2.12 -18.07 8.95
N VAL A 233 -2.80 -17.86 10.08
CA VAL A 233 -3.71 -18.82 10.73
C VAL A 233 -5.13 -18.32 10.64
N ASP A 234 -6.11 -19.18 10.89
CA ASP A 234 -7.52 -18.79 10.96
C ASP A 234 -7.73 -17.73 12.07
N PRO A 235 -8.08 -16.47 11.71
CA PRO A 235 -8.30 -15.41 12.68
C PRO A 235 -9.44 -15.71 13.65
N VAL A 236 -10.48 -16.46 13.22
CA VAL A 236 -11.64 -16.73 14.08
C VAL A 236 -11.27 -17.65 15.23
N SER A 237 -10.66 -18.79 14.94
CA SER A 237 -10.21 -19.71 15.99
C SER A 237 -9.11 -19.09 16.86
N TRP A 238 -8.17 -18.37 16.25
CA TRP A 238 -7.09 -17.70 16.99
C TRP A 238 -7.62 -16.66 17.98
N MET A 239 -8.56 -15.81 17.54
CA MET A 239 -9.19 -14.78 18.37
C MET A 239 -10.07 -15.39 19.45
N ARG A 240 -10.91 -16.39 19.13
CA ARG A 240 -11.76 -17.07 20.13
C ARG A 240 -10.97 -17.72 21.26
N ALA A 241 -9.76 -18.21 20.98
CA ALA A 241 -8.91 -18.82 22.01
C ALA A 241 -8.26 -17.80 22.96
N ARG A 242 -8.33 -16.50 22.65
CA ARG A 242 -7.61 -15.42 23.36
C ARG A 242 -8.51 -14.27 23.83
N LEU A 243 -9.67 -14.10 23.19
CA LEU A 243 -10.78 -13.32 23.71
C LEU A 243 -11.49 -14.19 24.75
N GLY A 244 -11.30 -13.86 26.03
CA GLY A 244 -11.90 -14.59 27.15
C GLY A 244 -13.41 -14.70 27.06
#